data_AF-K1ZFB2-F1
#
_entry.id   AF-K1ZFB2-F1
#
_cell.length_a   1.000
_cell.length_b   1.000
_cell.length_c   1.000
_cell.angle_alpha   90.00
_cell.angle_beta   90.00
_cell.angle_gamma   90.00
#
_symmetry.space_group_name_H-M   'P 1'
#
loop_
_entity.id
_entity.type
_entity.pdbx_description
1 polymer ?
#
loop_
_entity_poly.entity_id
_entity_poly.type
_entity_poly.pdbx_seq_one_letter_code
_entity_poly.pdbx_strand_id
1 'polypeptide(L)'
;MKMLLEKDARSGYFYFHKELQEAGTQSVPIQLTIDSTLQFLMDEELAAACKRYCAKEASALIINPDNGDILALSSYPYTNPDDPQFDFYYTKQRAVTEQYELGSVLKVFAALAALEQKIVTPDEPINCKNSTRCVIDGRPITTWTAHGILPFSDVIAFSNNIGIAQVAKRLGPDIVTHYERLGFGKKVGIPLPAEAPGFINPPSKWSAQSIISLSYGYEISASLLQLAQAFSLIAHDGSFVCPRLLLTDPIRISEQ
;
A
#
# COMPACT_ATOMS: atom_id res chain seq x y z
N MET A 1 31.82 -22.48 0.74
CA MET A 1 32.72 -23.31 1.57
C MET A 1 32.71 -24.72 1.03
N LYS A 2 33.88 -25.26 0.69
CA LYS A 2 34.05 -26.62 0.20
C LYS A 2 35.09 -27.33 1.05
N MET A 3 34.75 -28.53 1.51
CA MET A 3 35.63 -29.32 2.36
C MET A 3 35.75 -30.73 1.80
N LEU A 4 36.98 -31.24 1.75
CA LEU A 4 37.27 -32.64 1.48
C LEU A 4 37.40 -33.36 2.82
N LEU A 5 36.64 -34.45 2.97
CA LEU A 5 36.62 -35.28 4.17
C LEU A 5 36.83 -36.74 3.76
N GLU A 6 37.78 -37.40 4.40
CA GLU A 6 37.95 -38.85 4.26
C GLU A 6 37.13 -39.59 5.32
N LYS A 7 36.28 -40.50 4.85
CA LYS A 7 35.35 -41.28 5.67
C LYS A 7 35.78 -42.75 5.69
N ASP A 8 35.81 -43.35 6.87
CA ASP A 8 35.98 -44.81 7.00
C ASP A 8 34.75 -45.54 6.44
N ALA A 9 34.98 -46.48 5.52
CA ALA A 9 33.94 -47.29 4.90
C ALA A 9 33.24 -48.25 5.89
N ARG A 10 33.89 -48.66 6.98
CA ARG A 10 33.32 -49.61 7.96
C ARG A 10 32.60 -48.93 9.11
N SER A 11 33.20 -47.90 9.71
CA SER A 11 32.63 -47.23 10.88
C SER A 11 31.79 -45.99 10.54
N GLY A 12 31.94 -45.44 9.33
CA GLY A 12 31.21 -44.26 8.87
C GLY A 12 31.71 -42.92 9.45
N TYR A 13 32.78 -42.93 10.23
CA TYR A 13 33.35 -41.73 10.83
C TYR A 13 34.40 -41.07 9.93
N PHE A 14 34.61 -39.77 10.11
CA PHE A 14 35.57 -38.94 9.36
C PHE A 14 36.86 -38.75 10.19
N TYR A 15 37.76 -39.73 10.17
CA TYR A 15 38.95 -39.74 11.03
C TYR A 15 40.27 -39.39 10.35
N PHE A 16 40.38 -39.51 9.03
CA PHE A 16 41.69 -39.62 8.38
C PHE A 16 42.23 -38.31 7.81
N HIS A 17 41.41 -37.54 7.10
CA HIS A 17 41.84 -36.30 6.48
C HIS A 17 40.69 -35.30 6.38
N LYS A 18 40.97 -34.05 6.77
CA LYS A 18 40.05 -32.92 6.65
C LYS A 18 40.80 -31.77 6.01
N GLU A 19 40.43 -31.42 4.79
CA GLU A 19 41.04 -30.34 4.04
C GLU A 19 39.99 -29.32 3.61
N LEU A 20 40.19 -28.07 4.02
CA LEU A 20 39.38 -26.96 3.55
C LEU A 20 39.89 -26.58 2.15
N GLN A 21 39.15 -26.96 1.12
CA GLN A 21 39.49 -26.63 -0.26
C GLN A 21 39.10 -25.18 -0.60
N GLU A 22 38.02 -24.70 -0.01
CA GLU A 22 37.49 -23.37 -0.31
C GLU A 22 36.84 -22.79 0.95
N ALA A 23 37.40 -21.69 1.45
CA ALA A 23 36.87 -21.00 2.62
C ALA A 23 35.46 -20.44 2.33
N GLY A 24 34.64 -20.29 3.37
CA GLY A 24 33.46 -19.45 3.28
C GLY A 24 33.88 -17.99 3.13
N THR A 25 33.16 -17.22 2.32
CA THR A 25 33.28 -15.76 2.33
C THR A 25 32.45 -15.20 3.47
N GLN A 26 32.97 -14.16 4.13
CA GLN A 26 32.23 -13.45 5.16
C GLN A 26 31.06 -12.70 4.53
N SER A 27 29.87 -12.81 5.12
CA SER A 27 28.69 -12.07 4.68
C SER A 27 28.82 -10.59 5.05
N VAL A 28 28.16 -9.73 4.26
CA VAL A 28 28.02 -8.31 4.57
C VAL A 28 26.80 -8.13 5.47
N PRO A 29 26.91 -7.44 6.61
CA PRO A 29 25.76 -7.15 7.45
C PRO A 29 24.76 -6.26 6.69
N ILE A 30 23.47 -6.54 6.86
CA ILE A 30 22.41 -5.67 6.36
C ILE A 30 21.91 -4.79 7.49
N GLN A 31 21.60 -3.53 7.18
CA GLN A 31 20.96 -2.62 8.11
C GLN A 31 19.62 -2.21 7.54
N LEU A 32 18.56 -2.46 8.31
CA LEU A 32 17.20 -2.07 7.94
C LEU A 32 16.94 -0.61 8.31
N THR A 33 15.92 -0.04 7.69
CA THR A 33 15.33 1.26 8.06
C THR A 33 14.37 1.17 9.24
N ILE A 34 14.02 -0.05 9.66
CA ILE A 34 13.08 -0.34 10.75
C ILE A 34 13.60 0.22 12.08
N ASP A 35 12.76 1.02 12.73
CA ASP A 35 12.91 1.39 14.13
C ASP A 35 12.27 0.29 14.99
N SER A 36 13.12 -0.44 15.73
CA SER A 36 12.68 -1.56 16.58
C SER A 36 11.64 -1.17 17.65
N THR A 37 11.64 0.08 18.13
CA THR A 37 10.68 0.56 19.11
C THR A 37 9.33 0.80 18.45
N LEU A 38 9.30 1.46 17.29
CA LEU A 38 8.07 1.64 16.52
C LEU A 38 7.49 0.31 16.05
N GLN A 39 8.34 -0.61 15.62
CA GLN A 39 7.93 -1.96 15.23
C GLN A 39 7.24 -2.70 16.38
N PHE A 40 7.87 -2.72 17.57
CA PHE A 40 7.31 -3.36 18.76
C PHE A 40 5.94 -2.77 19.14
N LEU A 41 5.85 -1.44 19.21
CA LEU A 41 4.58 -0.76 19.53
C LEU A 41 3.50 -1.06 18.48
N MET A 42 3.85 -1.07 17.20
CA MET A 42 2.92 -1.43 16.12
C MET A 42 2.40 -2.86 16.26
N ASP A 43 3.27 -3.81 16.60
CA ASP A 43 2.89 -5.21 16.79
C ASP A 43 1.92 -5.38 17.96
N GLU A 44 2.17 -4.71 19.10
CA GLU A 44 1.28 -4.70 20.26
C GLU A 44 -0.09 -4.10 19.94
N GLU A 45 -0.11 -2.93 19.29
CA GLU A 45 -1.35 -2.22 18.95
C GLU A 45 -2.18 -2.97 17.90
N LEU A 46 -1.55 -3.57 16.89
CA LEU A 46 -2.26 -4.41 15.91
C LEU A 46 -2.89 -5.64 16.57
N ALA A 47 -2.17 -6.32 17.46
CA ALA A 47 -2.71 -7.45 18.19
C ALA A 47 -3.89 -7.03 19.09
N ALA A 48 -3.75 -5.91 19.81
CA ALA A 48 -4.80 -5.34 20.65
C ALA A 48 -6.03 -4.94 19.83
N ALA A 49 -5.84 -4.29 18.68
CA ALA A 49 -6.91 -3.90 17.76
C ALA A 49 -7.63 -5.13 17.19
N CYS A 50 -6.90 -6.13 16.71
CA CYS A 50 -7.49 -7.37 16.22
C CYS A 50 -8.35 -8.06 17.29
N LYS A 51 -7.85 -8.15 18.52
CA LYS A 51 -8.59 -8.70 19.66
C LYS A 51 -9.84 -7.87 19.98
N ARG A 52 -9.71 -6.53 20.03
CA ARG A 52 -10.81 -5.61 20.37
C ARG A 52 -11.95 -5.66 19.36
N TYR A 53 -11.62 -5.72 18.07
CA TYR A 53 -12.60 -5.67 16.98
C TYR A 53 -12.97 -7.04 16.43
N CYS A 54 -12.46 -8.12 17.03
CA CYS A 54 -12.59 -9.49 16.52
C CYS A 54 -12.19 -9.59 15.03
N ALA A 55 -11.18 -8.82 14.62
CA ALA A 55 -10.70 -8.82 13.24
C ALA A 55 -9.88 -10.09 12.99
N LYS A 56 -10.08 -10.72 11.83
CA LYS A 56 -9.32 -11.91 11.44
C LYS A 56 -7.85 -11.60 11.23
N GLU A 57 -7.58 -10.44 10.63
CA GLU A 57 -6.26 -9.97 10.24
C GLU A 57 -6.20 -8.46 10.33
N ALA A 58 -5.00 -7.91 10.50
CA ALA A 58 -4.72 -6.48 10.38
C ALA A 58 -3.29 -6.28 9.87
N SER A 59 -3.02 -5.11 9.29
CA SER A 59 -1.68 -4.75 8.82
C SER A 59 -1.49 -3.26 8.93
N ALA A 60 -0.25 -2.85 9.19
CA ALA A 60 0.13 -1.45 9.24
C ALA A 60 1.57 -1.29 8.74
N LEU A 61 1.86 -0.09 8.28
CA LEU A 61 3.22 0.35 8.04
C LEU A 61 3.36 1.83 8.41
N ILE A 62 4.58 2.22 8.78
CA ILE A 62 4.98 3.61 8.97
C ILE A 62 6.11 3.89 8.00
N ILE A 63 5.96 4.95 7.23
CA ILE A 63 6.98 5.45 6.32
C ILE A 63 7.37 6.87 6.73
N ASN A 64 8.65 7.19 6.67
CA ASN A 64 9.13 8.55 6.74
C ASN A 64 8.94 9.22 5.35
N PRO A 65 8.07 10.25 5.23
CA PRO A 65 7.79 10.87 3.95
C PRO A 65 8.99 11.63 3.37
N ASP A 66 9.99 12.02 4.17
CA ASP A 66 11.12 12.82 3.69
C ASP A 66 12.19 12.00 2.97
N ASN A 67 12.28 10.70 3.26
CA ASN A 67 13.36 9.86 2.75
C ASN A 67 12.93 8.44 2.33
N GLY A 68 11.67 8.08 2.55
CA GLY A 68 11.10 6.79 2.17
C GLY A 68 11.41 5.66 3.15
N ASP A 69 12.03 5.93 4.29
CA ASP A 69 12.36 4.91 5.27
C ASP A 69 11.09 4.24 5.80
N ILE A 70 10.99 2.92 5.62
CA ILE A 70 9.98 2.12 6.30
C ILE A 70 10.43 1.92 7.74
N LEU A 71 9.83 2.66 8.66
CA LEU A 71 10.18 2.66 10.08
C LEU A 71 9.55 1.49 10.83
N ALA A 72 8.39 1.00 10.37
CA ALA A 72 7.73 -0.18 10.91
C ALA A 72 6.85 -0.81 9.82
N LEU A 73 6.76 -2.14 9.82
CA LEU A 73 6.02 -2.91 8.84
C LEU A 73 5.50 -4.21 9.47
N SER A 74 4.20 -4.28 9.73
CA SER A 74 3.61 -5.38 10.48
C SER A 74 2.32 -5.91 9.88
N SER A 75 2.11 -7.21 10.09
CA SER A 75 0.90 -7.94 9.79
C SER A 75 0.54 -8.84 10.97
N TYR A 76 -0.71 -8.81 11.40
CA TYR A 76 -1.26 -9.70 12.42
C TYR A 76 -2.36 -10.59 11.81
N PRO A 77 -2.46 -11.88 12.15
CA PRO A 77 -1.52 -12.63 13.00
C PRO A 77 -0.16 -12.82 12.33
N TYR A 78 0.89 -12.82 13.15
CA TYR A 78 2.27 -13.16 12.77
C TYR A 78 2.68 -14.48 13.41
N THR A 79 3.75 -15.07 12.91
CA THR A 79 4.34 -16.29 13.49
C THR A 79 5.67 -16.00 14.16
N ASN A 80 6.04 -16.84 15.13
CA ASN A 80 7.41 -16.91 15.62
C ASN A 80 8.29 -17.58 14.54
N PRO A 81 9.31 -16.90 14.00
CA PRO A 81 10.20 -17.50 12.99
C PRO A 81 11.06 -18.64 13.56
N ASP A 82 11.23 -18.72 14.89
CA ASP A 82 11.98 -19.79 15.55
C ASP A 82 11.14 -21.07 15.77
N ASP A 83 9.83 -21.03 15.50
CA ASP A 83 8.96 -22.20 15.63
C ASP A 83 9.02 -23.08 14.37
N PRO A 84 9.59 -24.30 14.42
CA PRO A 84 9.69 -25.17 13.24
C PRO A 84 8.33 -25.64 12.69
N GLN A 85 7.23 -25.45 13.43
CA GLN A 85 5.88 -25.82 13.04
C GLN A 85 5.00 -24.62 12.67
N PHE A 86 5.61 -23.47 12.35
CA PHE A 86 4.86 -22.27 11.97
C PHE A 86 3.92 -22.52 10.78
N ASP A 87 2.77 -21.85 10.79
CA ASP A 87 1.88 -21.82 9.63
C ASP A 87 2.37 -20.78 8.61
N PHE A 88 2.68 -21.24 7.40
CA PHE A 88 3.11 -20.39 6.29
C PHE A 88 2.12 -19.25 5.99
N TYR A 89 0.83 -19.42 6.28
CA TYR A 89 -0.17 -18.38 6.08
C TYR A 89 0.12 -17.12 6.91
N TYR A 90 0.68 -17.27 8.12
CA TYR A 90 1.03 -16.16 9.01
C TYR A 90 2.44 -15.58 8.75
N THR A 91 3.15 -16.06 7.72
CA THR A 91 4.42 -15.47 7.28
C THR A 91 4.25 -14.33 6.27
N LYS A 92 3.02 -14.15 5.75
CA LYS A 92 2.70 -13.11 4.77
C LYS A 92 2.83 -11.71 5.37
N GLN A 93 3.66 -10.88 4.74
CA GLN A 93 3.67 -9.45 4.97
C GLN A 93 2.56 -8.78 4.13
N ARG A 94 1.33 -8.81 4.64
CA ARG A 94 0.10 -8.45 3.92
C ARG A 94 0.06 -6.99 3.47
N ALA A 95 0.73 -6.09 4.19
CA ALA A 95 0.92 -4.71 3.75
C ALA A 95 1.62 -4.59 2.37
N VAL A 96 2.37 -5.63 1.97
CA VAL A 96 3.13 -5.73 0.71
C VAL A 96 2.51 -6.73 -0.26
N THR A 97 2.05 -7.88 0.24
CA THR A 97 1.64 -9.02 -0.60
C THR A 97 0.16 -9.04 -0.96
N GLU A 98 -0.69 -8.32 -0.21
CA GLU A 98 -2.13 -8.27 -0.45
C GLU A 98 -2.52 -6.90 -1.03
N GLN A 99 -3.65 -6.86 -1.73
CA GLN A 99 -4.19 -5.66 -2.35
C GLN A 99 -5.69 -5.56 -2.09
N TYR A 100 -6.19 -4.34 -1.95
CA TYR A 100 -7.56 -4.08 -1.53
C TYR A 100 -8.20 -3.01 -2.41
N GLU A 101 -9.52 -3.08 -2.58
CA GLU A 101 -10.30 -1.91 -2.96
C GLU A 101 -10.39 -1.00 -1.72
N LEU A 102 -9.66 0.11 -1.76
CA LEU A 102 -9.44 0.98 -0.60
C LEU A 102 -10.60 1.95 -0.33
N GLY A 103 -11.62 1.96 -1.21
CA GLY A 103 -12.83 2.74 -1.03
C GLY A 103 -12.55 4.24 -0.84
N SER A 104 -13.19 4.85 0.15
CA SER A 104 -13.16 6.31 0.35
C SER A 104 -11.77 6.89 0.60
N VAL A 105 -10.77 6.08 0.99
CA VAL A 105 -9.37 6.54 1.11
C VAL A 105 -8.87 7.11 -0.23
N LEU A 106 -9.33 6.56 -1.36
CA LEU A 106 -8.94 7.00 -2.70
C LEU A 106 -9.52 8.34 -3.14
N LYS A 107 -10.55 8.85 -2.45
CA LYS A 107 -11.16 10.16 -2.80
C LYS A 107 -10.16 11.30 -2.71
N VAL A 108 -9.18 11.19 -1.81
CA VAL A 108 -8.11 12.18 -1.69
C VAL A 108 -7.34 12.29 -3.01
N PHE A 109 -6.97 11.17 -3.61
CA PHE A 109 -6.25 11.13 -4.88
C PHE A 109 -7.14 11.52 -6.08
N ALA A 110 -8.42 11.14 -6.07
CA ALA A 110 -9.38 11.63 -7.07
C ALA A 110 -9.53 13.17 -7.01
N ALA A 111 -9.53 13.73 -5.79
CA ALA A 111 -9.61 15.17 -5.58
C ALA A 111 -8.33 15.88 -6.04
N LEU A 112 -7.15 15.34 -5.72
CA LEU A 112 -5.87 15.85 -6.20
C LEU A 112 -5.85 15.92 -7.74
N ALA A 113 -6.28 14.86 -8.43
CA ALA A 113 -6.38 14.85 -9.89
C ALA A 113 -7.29 15.97 -10.42
N ALA A 114 -8.46 16.16 -9.80
CA ALA A 114 -9.41 17.18 -10.22
C ALA A 114 -8.90 18.62 -9.95
N LEU A 115 -8.20 18.84 -8.84
CA LEU A 115 -7.61 20.13 -8.49
C LEU A 115 -6.42 20.47 -9.41
N GLU A 116 -5.53 19.50 -9.67
CA GLU A 116 -4.38 19.66 -10.55
C GLU A 116 -4.82 20.03 -11.98
N GLN A 117 -5.85 19.35 -12.48
CA GLN A 117 -6.42 19.62 -13.81
C GLN A 117 -7.37 20.82 -13.84
N LYS A 118 -7.52 21.55 -12.72
CA LYS A 118 -8.38 22.73 -12.58
C LYS A 118 -9.85 22.46 -12.96
N ILE A 119 -10.31 21.23 -12.73
CA ILE A 119 -11.68 20.77 -12.99
C ILE A 119 -12.67 21.31 -11.94
N VAL A 120 -12.15 21.63 -10.76
CA VAL A 120 -12.89 22.10 -9.58
C VAL A 120 -11.98 22.98 -8.73
N THR A 121 -12.55 23.90 -7.95
CA THR A 121 -11.84 24.63 -6.87
C THR A 121 -12.31 24.15 -5.50
N PRO A 122 -11.51 24.28 -4.42
CA PRO A 122 -11.90 23.80 -3.09
C PRO A 122 -13.22 24.37 -2.55
N ASP A 123 -13.59 25.57 -2.99
CA ASP A 123 -14.80 26.30 -2.64
C ASP A 123 -15.96 26.13 -3.62
N GLU A 124 -15.75 25.40 -4.74
CA GLU A 124 -16.81 25.20 -5.74
C GLU A 124 -18.03 24.50 -5.11
N PRO A 125 -19.25 25.06 -5.25
CA PRO A 125 -20.46 24.45 -4.72
C PRO A 125 -20.87 23.20 -5.51
N ILE A 126 -20.81 22.04 -4.85
CA ILE A 126 -21.21 20.75 -5.38
C ILE A 126 -22.57 20.33 -4.80
N ASN A 127 -23.56 20.13 -5.68
CA ASN A 127 -24.88 19.68 -5.28
C ASN A 127 -24.90 18.16 -5.01
N CYS A 128 -24.82 17.79 -3.73
CA CYS A 128 -24.88 16.42 -3.23
C CYS A 128 -26.31 15.86 -3.09
N LYS A 129 -27.29 16.53 -3.69
CA LYS A 129 -28.69 16.11 -3.89
C LYS A 129 -29.57 16.05 -2.63
N ASN A 130 -29.04 16.39 -1.46
CA ASN A 130 -29.74 16.29 -0.18
C ASN A 130 -30.40 14.92 0.05
N SER A 131 -29.71 13.86 -0.37
CA SER A 131 -30.20 12.48 -0.29
C SER A 131 -29.04 11.53 -0.03
N THR A 132 -29.30 10.43 0.67
CA THR A 132 -28.34 9.32 0.83
C THR A 132 -28.26 8.44 -0.41
N ARG A 133 -29.16 8.64 -1.39
CA ARG A 133 -29.25 7.87 -2.64
C ARG A 133 -29.45 8.79 -3.83
N CYS A 134 -28.69 8.55 -4.90
CA CYS A 134 -28.84 9.23 -6.17
C CYS A 134 -28.61 8.25 -7.31
N VAL A 135 -29.15 8.54 -8.50
CA VAL A 135 -28.79 7.82 -9.72
C VAL A 135 -28.00 8.78 -10.61
N ILE A 136 -26.80 8.39 -10.99
CA ILE A 136 -25.96 9.10 -11.95
C ILE A 136 -25.67 8.14 -13.10
N ASP A 137 -26.04 8.52 -14.33
CA ASP A 137 -25.88 7.71 -15.55
C ASP A 137 -26.42 6.28 -15.42
N GLY A 138 -27.58 6.13 -14.77
CA GLY A 138 -28.21 4.83 -14.55
C GLY A 138 -27.58 3.99 -13.44
N ARG A 139 -26.51 4.47 -12.78
CA ARG A 139 -25.89 3.80 -11.62
C ARG A 139 -26.45 4.37 -10.30
N PRO A 140 -27.03 3.53 -9.43
CA PRO A 140 -27.33 3.92 -8.06
C PRO A 140 -26.05 4.17 -7.27
N ILE A 141 -25.97 5.32 -6.61
CA ILE A 141 -24.89 5.72 -5.70
C ILE A 141 -25.50 5.97 -4.34
N THR A 142 -24.86 5.40 -3.31
CA THR A 142 -25.20 5.63 -1.90
C THR A 142 -24.12 6.47 -1.24
N THR A 143 -24.52 7.35 -0.32
CA THR A 143 -23.61 8.06 0.59
C THR A 143 -24.10 7.87 2.03
N TRP A 144 -23.19 7.92 3.00
CA TRP A 144 -23.50 7.67 4.41
C TRP A 144 -24.48 8.71 4.98
N THR A 145 -24.28 9.98 4.63
CA THR A 145 -25.08 11.10 5.13
C THR A 145 -25.54 11.98 3.98
N ALA A 146 -26.81 12.39 4.03
CA ALA A 146 -27.40 13.32 3.08
C ALA A 146 -26.82 14.71 3.30
N HIS A 147 -26.37 15.33 2.20
CA HIS A 147 -25.88 16.71 2.20
C HIS A 147 -26.48 17.46 1.03
N GLY A 148 -26.81 18.73 1.22
CA GLY A 148 -27.29 19.62 0.17
C GLY A 148 -26.16 20.06 -0.76
N ILE A 149 -25.95 21.38 -0.84
CA ILE A 149 -24.81 21.95 -1.56
C ILE A 149 -23.65 22.06 -0.57
N LEU A 150 -22.48 21.56 -0.96
CA LEU A 150 -21.25 21.61 -0.16
C LEU A 150 -20.13 22.23 -1.00
N PRO A 151 -19.19 22.99 -0.41
CA PRO A 151 -17.93 23.26 -1.09
C PRO A 151 -17.20 21.93 -1.37
N PHE A 152 -16.39 21.87 -2.44
CA PHE A 152 -15.71 20.63 -2.82
C PHE A 152 -14.79 20.07 -1.71
N SER A 153 -14.14 20.94 -0.94
CA SER A 153 -13.40 20.56 0.27
C SER A 153 -14.25 19.74 1.26
N ASP A 154 -15.50 20.15 1.51
CA ASP A 154 -16.44 19.43 2.38
C ASP A 154 -16.96 18.13 1.76
N VAL A 155 -17.01 18.03 0.42
CA VAL A 155 -17.31 16.76 -0.25
C VAL A 155 -16.27 15.69 0.14
N ILE A 156 -15.00 16.08 0.25
CA ILE A 156 -13.92 15.18 0.70
C ILE A 156 -14.00 14.97 2.21
N ALA A 157 -14.17 16.04 3.00
CA ALA A 157 -14.21 15.96 4.47
C ALA A 157 -15.36 15.07 4.98
N PHE A 158 -16.54 15.17 4.36
CA PHE A 158 -17.70 14.32 4.68
C PHE A 158 -17.76 13.04 3.85
N SER A 159 -16.74 12.78 3.03
CA SER A 159 -16.63 11.57 2.21
C SER A 159 -17.90 11.32 1.38
N ASN A 160 -18.44 12.35 0.73
CA ASN A 160 -19.70 12.24 0.00
C ASN A 160 -19.51 11.60 -1.40
N ASN A 161 -20.00 10.36 -1.57
CA ASN A 161 -19.88 9.61 -2.83
C ASN A 161 -20.57 10.30 -4.02
N ILE A 162 -21.70 10.98 -3.78
CA ILE A 162 -22.47 11.65 -4.83
C ILE A 162 -21.70 12.87 -5.36
N GLY A 163 -21.09 13.64 -4.46
CA GLY A 163 -20.30 14.82 -4.82
C GLY A 163 -19.04 14.44 -5.61
N ILE A 164 -18.24 13.50 -5.10
CA ILE A 164 -16.98 13.11 -5.77
C ILE A 164 -17.23 12.46 -7.13
N ALA A 165 -18.31 11.66 -7.27
CA ALA A 165 -18.66 11.05 -8.55
C ALA A 165 -19.02 12.11 -9.62
N GLN A 166 -19.70 13.20 -9.22
CA GLN A 166 -20.00 14.29 -10.15
C GLN A 166 -18.74 15.00 -10.64
N VAL A 167 -17.77 15.22 -9.75
CA VAL A 167 -16.49 15.86 -10.11
C VAL A 167 -15.62 14.93 -10.97
N ALA A 168 -15.50 13.66 -10.58
CA ALA A 168 -14.72 12.68 -11.34
C ALA A 168 -15.26 12.47 -12.76
N LYS A 169 -16.57 12.57 -12.98
CA LYS A 169 -17.15 12.56 -14.33
C LYS A 169 -16.65 13.70 -15.22
N ARG A 170 -16.36 14.87 -14.65
CA ARG A 170 -15.80 16.01 -15.39
C ARG A 170 -14.33 15.76 -15.74
N LEU A 171 -13.59 15.07 -14.86
CA LEU A 171 -12.20 14.67 -15.06
C LEU A 171 -12.05 13.58 -16.13
N GLY A 172 -12.96 12.61 -16.16
CA GLY A 172 -12.94 11.54 -17.16
C GLY A 172 -11.72 10.60 -17.04
N PRO A 173 -11.14 10.13 -18.16
CA PRO A 173 -10.07 9.12 -18.15
C PRO A 173 -8.77 9.58 -17.47
N ASP A 174 -8.58 10.88 -17.28
CA ASP A 174 -7.38 11.45 -16.66
C ASP A 174 -7.19 10.98 -15.20
N ILE A 175 -8.26 10.52 -14.54
CA ILE A 175 -8.17 9.90 -13.22
C ILE A 175 -7.22 8.68 -13.20
N VAL A 176 -7.19 7.90 -14.28
CA VAL A 176 -6.33 6.71 -14.38
C VAL A 176 -4.89 7.14 -14.56
N THR A 177 -4.64 8.11 -15.44
CA THR A 177 -3.30 8.66 -15.64
C THR A 177 -2.75 9.23 -14.33
N HIS A 178 -3.57 9.94 -13.56
CA HIS A 178 -3.17 10.44 -12.25
C HIS A 178 -2.85 9.30 -11.28
N TYR A 179 -3.70 8.28 -11.16
CA TYR A 179 -3.43 7.12 -10.29
C TYR A 179 -2.17 6.35 -10.69
N GLU A 180 -1.93 6.12 -11.99
CA GLU A 180 -0.72 5.47 -12.49
C GLU A 180 0.54 6.29 -12.20
N ARG A 181 0.44 7.63 -12.24
CA ARG A 181 1.54 8.54 -11.89
C ARG A 181 1.85 8.52 -10.39
N LEU A 182 0.84 8.27 -9.55
CA LEU A 182 1.00 8.03 -8.11
C LEU A 182 1.51 6.62 -7.77
N GLY A 183 1.83 5.78 -8.77
CA GLY A 183 2.38 4.44 -8.56
C GLY A 183 1.33 3.34 -8.34
N PHE A 184 0.04 3.65 -8.35
CA PHE A 184 -1.00 2.62 -8.29
C PHE A 184 -0.96 1.73 -9.53
N GLY A 185 -1.26 0.44 -9.35
CA GLY A 185 -1.24 -0.56 -10.43
C GLY A 185 0.16 -1.00 -10.88
N LYS A 186 1.22 -0.58 -10.16
CA LYS A 186 2.61 -1.01 -10.38
C LYS A 186 3.29 -1.36 -9.06
N LYS A 187 4.19 -2.35 -9.11
CA LYS A 187 5.06 -2.66 -7.97
C LYS A 187 5.93 -1.46 -7.61
N VAL A 188 6.06 -1.19 -6.32
CA VAL A 188 6.97 -0.20 -5.73
C VAL A 188 8.43 -0.65 -5.90
N GLY A 189 8.69 -1.96 -5.84
CA GLY A 189 10.03 -2.52 -6.03
C GLY A 189 10.86 -2.61 -4.74
N ILE A 190 10.19 -2.80 -3.60
CA ILE A 190 10.82 -3.11 -2.31
C ILE A 190 11.53 -4.48 -2.38
N PRO A 191 12.65 -4.72 -1.67
CA PRO A 191 13.34 -6.02 -1.67
C PRO A 191 12.61 -7.08 -0.83
N LEU A 192 11.29 -7.22 -1.00
CA LEU A 192 10.47 -8.27 -0.40
C LEU A 192 9.80 -9.10 -1.50
N PRO A 193 9.67 -10.42 -1.31
CA PRO A 193 9.04 -11.29 -2.29
C PRO A 193 7.53 -11.04 -2.37
N ALA A 194 6.93 -11.49 -3.47
CA ALA A 194 5.48 -11.54 -3.66
C ALA A 194 4.74 -10.19 -3.51
N GLU A 195 5.42 -9.07 -3.81
CA GLU A 195 4.79 -7.76 -3.85
C GLU A 195 3.58 -7.74 -4.80
N ALA A 196 2.42 -7.29 -4.26
CA ALA A 196 1.20 -7.14 -5.03
C ALA A 196 1.34 -5.99 -6.03
N PRO A 197 1.01 -6.21 -7.31
CA PRO A 197 1.14 -5.16 -8.32
C PRO A 197 0.04 -4.09 -8.22
N GLY A 198 -1.08 -4.36 -7.54
CA GLY A 198 -2.28 -3.54 -7.66
C GLY A 198 -2.98 -3.76 -9.01
N PHE A 199 -4.05 -3.01 -9.23
CA PHE A 199 -4.79 -2.99 -10.50
C PHE A 199 -5.53 -1.67 -10.65
N ILE A 200 -5.64 -1.16 -11.88
CA ILE A 200 -6.53 -0.06 -12.24
C ILE A 200 -7.28 -0.49 -13.49
N ASN A 201 -8.61 -0.37 -13.51
CA ASN A 201 -9.38 -0.70 -14.70
C ASN A 201 -9.06 0.30 -15.82
N PRO A 202 -8.44 -0.12 -16.94
CA PRO A 202 -7.98 0.80 -17.97
C PRO A 202 -9.17 1.41 -18.74
N PRO A 203 -9.06 2.65 -19.23
CA PRO A 203 -10.14 3.33 -19.97
C PRO A 203 -10.73 2.53 -21.14
N SER A 204 -9.92 1.70 -21.81
CA SER A 204 -10.37 0.84 -22.92
C SER A 204 -11.37 -0.25 -22.51
N LYS A 205 -11.50 -0.56 -21.22
CA LYS A 205 -12.42 -1.55 -20.65
C LYS A 205 -13.58 -0.91 -19.89
N TRP A 206 -13.71 0.42 -19.93
CA TRP A 206 -14.71 1.11 -19.14
C TRP A 206 -16.12 0.84 -19.64
N SER A 207 -16.98 0.44 -18.70
CA SER A 207 -18.41 0.71 -18.80
C SER A 207 -18.69 2.19 -18.48
N ALA A 208 -19.91 2.66 -18.75
CA ALA A 208 -20.38 3.99 -18.34
C ALA A 208 -20.30 4.24 -16.81
N GLN A 209 -20.13 3.17 -16.02
CA GLN A 209 -20.10 3.22 -14.57
C GLN A 209 -18.68 3.31 -13.97
N SER A 210 -17.64 3.06 -14.78
CA SER A 210 -16.28 2.84 -14.29
C SER A 210 -15.68 4.09 -13.65
N ILE A 211 -15.91 5.26 -14.25
CA ILE A 211 -15.47 6.55 -13.68
C ILE A 211 -16.11 6.82 -12.30
N ILE A 212 -17.36 6.38 -12.13
CA ILE A 212 -18.07 6.51 -10.86
C ILE A 212 -17.41 5.56 -9.84
N SER A 213 -17.18 4.29 -10.18
CA SER A 213 -16.45 3.33 -9.31
C SER A 213 -15.08 3.88 -8.86
N LEU A 214 -14.27 4.34 -9.82
CA LEU A 214 -12.90 4.82 -9.58
C LEU A 214 -12.86 6.07 -8.69
N SER A 215 -13.88 6.93 -8.75
CA SER A 215 -13.94 8.18 -7.99
C SER A 215 -13.97 7.99 -6.47
N TYR A 216 -14.42 6.83 -6.01
CA TYR A 216 -14.51 6.51 -4.58
C TYR A 216 -13.91 5.14 -4.25
N GLY A 217 -12.93 4.70 -5.05
CA GLY A 217 -11.99 3.63 -4.71
C GLY A 217 -12.39 2.20 -5.08
N TYR A 218 -13.21 2.03 -6.11
CA TYR A 218 -13.56 0.73 -6.70
C TYR A 218 -13.07 0.63 -8.15
N GLU A 219 -12.92 -0.58 -8.68
CA GLU A 219 -12.23 -0.82 -9.97
C GLU A 219 -10.74 -0.39 -9.96
N ILE A 220 -10.21 -0.19 -8.76
CA ILE A 220 -8.82 0.02 -8.44
C ILE A 220 -8.50 -0.79 -7.19
N SER A 221 -7.39 -1.53 -7.21
CA SER A 221 -6.85 -2.19 -6.03
C SER A 221 -5.39 -1.82 -5.82
N ALA A 222 -4.99 -1.71 -4.56
CA ALA A 222 -3.62 -1.37 -4.19
C ALA A 222 -3.23 -2.04 -2.88
N SER A 223 -1.93 -2.29 -2.72
CA SER A 223 -1.35 -2.68 -1.43
C SER A 223 -1.28 -1.48 -0.48
N LEU A 224 -1.11 -1.76 0.82
CA LEU A 224 -0.87 -0.68 1.79
C LEU A 224 0.46 0.03 1.52
N LEU A 225 1.45 -0.68 0.96
CA LEU A 225 2.71 -0.08 0.55
C LEU A 225 2.54 0.95 -0.57
N GLN A 226 1.77 0.63 -1.62
CA GLN A 226 1.42 1.59 -2.68
C GLN A 226 0.65 2.79 -2.12
N LEU A 227 -0.28 2.53 -1.19
CA LEU A 227 -1.03 3.59 -0.53
C LEU A 227 -0.14 4.53 0.27
N ALA A 228 0.81 3.99 1.06
CA ALA A 228 1.73 4.78 1.86
C ALA A 228 2.68 5.61 0.97
N GLN A 229 3.13 5.05 -0.15
CA GLN A 229 3.88 5.80 -1.16
C GLN A 229 3.06 6.95 -1.75
N ALA A 230 1.79 6.73 -2.06
CA ALA A 230 0.94 7.80 -2.58
C ALA A 230 0.69 8.91 -1.52
N PHE A 231 0.56 8.54 -0.24
CA PHE A 231 0.42 9.52 0.84
C PHE A 231 1.71 10.27 1.17
N SER A 232 2.89 9.70 0.92
CA SER A 232 4.16 10.42 1.13
C SER A 232 4.23 11.68 0.26
N LEU A 233 3.65 11.65 -0.94
CA LEU A 233 3.52 12.82 -1.81
C LEU A 233 2.75 13.97 -1.14
N ILE A 234 1.68 13.66 -0.41
CA ILE A 234 0.89 14.67 0.30
C ILE A 234 1.67 15.21 1.51
N ALA A 235 2.39 14.33 2.20
CA ALA A 235 3.15 14.69 3.40
C ALA A 235 4.49 15.39 3.07
N HIS A 236 5.02 15.24 1.86
CA HIS A 236 6.30 15.77 1.39
C HIS A 236 6.11 16.81 0.27
N ASP A 237 5.17 17.75 0.47
CA ASP A 237 4.95 18.93 -0.37
C ASP A 237 4.83 18.66 -1.88
N GLY A 238 4.22 17.53 -2.26
CA GLY A 238 4.00 17.14 -3.67
C GLY A 238 5.13 16.32 -4.29
N SER A 239 6.23 16.07 -3.57
CA SER A 239 7.34 15.27 -4.06
C SER A 239 7.12 13.78 -3.81
N PHE A 240 7.33 12.98 -4.84
CA PHE A 240 7.07 11.54 -4.78
C PHE A 240 8.27 10.80 -4.19
N VAL A 241 8.08 10.13 -3.05
CA VAL A 241 9.16 9.46 -2.32
C VAL A 241 8.98 7.94 -2.37
N CYS A 242 9.99 7.24 -2.88
CA CYS A 242 9.97 5.78 -2.98
C CYS A 242 10.32 5.12 -1.63
N PRO A 243 9.47 4.21 -1.12
CA PRO A 243 9.75 3.44 0.08
C PRO A 243 11.06 2.61 -0.04
N ARG A 244 11.85 2.58 1.03
CA ARG A 244 13.06 1.76 1.14
C ARG A 244 13.13 1.03 2.49
N LEU A 245 13.63 -0.21 2.43
CA LEU A 245 13.77 -1.10 3.59
C LEU A 245 15.22 -1.26 4.06
N LEU A 246 16.18 -1.17 3.14
CA LEU A 246 17.60 -1.23 3.47
C LEU A 246 18.14 0.19 3.62
N LEU A 247 18.84 0.46 4.73
CA LEU A 247 19.41 1.79 4.97
C LEU A 247 20.46 2.17 3.92
N THR A 248 21.08 1.17 3.29
CA THR A 248 22.06 1.31 2.20
C THR A 248 21.43 1.64 0.85
N ASP A 249 20.12 1.43 0.68
CA ASP A 249 19.45 1.78 -0.57
C ASP A 249 19.42 3.31 -0.72
N PRO A 250 19.67 3.87 -1.91
CA PRO A 250 19.66 5.31 -2.10
C PRO A 250 18.26 5.88 -1.87
N ILE A 251 18.20 7.06 -1.26
CA ILE A 251 16.96 7.85 -1.18
C ILE A 251 16.55 8.21 -2.61
N ARG A 252 15.30 7.91 -2.98
CA ARG A 252 14.75 8.17 -4.31
C ARG A 252 13.52 9.07 -4.16
N ILE A 253 13.71 10.34 -4.51
CA ILE A 253 12.68 11.35 -4.54
C ILE A 253 12.59 11.83 -5.99
N SER A 254 11.39 11.87 -6.56
CA SER A 254 11.15 12.48 -7.85
C SER A 254 10.21 13.67 -7.70
N GLU A 255 10.61 14.81 -8.24
CA GLU A 255 9.69 15.91 -8.53
C GLU A 255 8.77 15.46 -9.67
N GLN A 256 7.45 15.53 -9.47
CA GLN A 256 6.44 15.28 -10.51
C GLN A 256 6.06 16.57 -11.22
#